data_AF-A0AA49GGB6-F1
#
_entry.id   AF-A0AA49GGB6-F1
#
_cell.length_a   1.000
_cell.length_b   1.000
_cell.length_c   1.000
_cell.angle_alpha   90.00
_cell.angle_beta   90.00
_cell.angle_gamma   90.00
#
_symmetry.space_group_name_H-M   'P 1'
#
loop_
_entity.id
_entity.type
_entity.pdbx_description
1 polymer ?
#
loop_
_entity_poly.entity_id
_entity_poly.type
_entity_poly.pdbx_seq_one_letter_code
_entity_poly.pdbx_strand_id
1 'polypeptide(L)'
;MQQEKERQDTTEQEQLKESIIRQLQALDNPLVFRRINTVLNEKATLDQIQHIPVIQQLMEEEQQEDYQVRTHQSLGAESALSRYDARTAQPMFYLGMLSLLLIGALVTAFTEEELSPLFASLLPWILSATGLMYLIFALDVALLFYTSRRHNEQMNTTEKRIRLLTLLFPPLRIGSRNITTGKYIWVPHWHWCKVNEGLFVELKRRFVIPMIGIALLIVPVLIIEWKFLEEIHEKAPDLKIELILNSVQTFIWGAFTFEFILMISISNRKLHYLKKNWLDLLIILLPFVSFLRTFRISQIARLKYATRSFKLRGVITKARQGLIFVDFLQRIFRLRPENEVKRLYRLLRENQRDREELQEKLKEVVRLIEKKKKQNKAS
;
A
#
# COMPACT_ATOMS: atom_id res chain seq x y z
N MET A 1 53.93 -22.52 2.85
CA MET A 1 53.05 -21.33 2.89
C MET A 1 51.58 -21.60 2.54
N GLN A 2 51.20 -22.08 1.34
CA GLN A 2 49.78 -22.36 1.04
C GLN A 2 49.20 -23.56 1.84
N GLN A 3 49.94 -24.67 1.95
CA GLN A 3 49.52 -25.84 2.74
C GLN A 3 49.45 -25.59 4.27
N GLU A 4 50.25 -24.65 4.79
CA GLU A 4 50.18 -24.23 6.20
C GLU A 4 48.94 -23.40 6.48
N LYS A 5 48.55 -22.55 5.52
CA LYS A 5 47.37 -21.68 5.64
C LYS A 5 46.08 -22.49 5.56
N GLU A 6 46.00 -23.51 4.69
CA GLU A 6 44.87 -24.45 4.63
C GLU A 6 44.77 -25.31 5.90
N ARG A 7 45.90 -25.77 6.46
CA ARG A 7 45.89 -26.51 7.74
C ARG A 7 45.45 -25.64 8.92
N GLN A 8 45.86 -24.37 8.96
CA GLN A 8 45.42 -23.44 9.99
C GLN A 8 43.91 -23.15 9.90
N ASP A 9 43.39 -22.88 8.70
CA ASP A 9 41.96 -22.59 8.51
C ASP A 9 41.08 -23.80 8.87
N THR A 10 41.54 -25.02 8.54
CA THR A 10 40.83 -26.26 8.91
C THR A 10 40.82 -26.49 10.43
N THR A 11 41.95 -26.19 11.10
CA THR A 11 42.08 -26.35 12.56
C THR A 11 41.24 -25.31 13.31
N GLU A 12 41.17 -24.09 12.80
CA GLU A 12 40.38 -22.99 13.37
C GLU A 12 38.87 -23.27 13.22
N GLN A 13 38.45 -23.85 12.09
CA GLN A 13 37.06 -24.30 11.88
C GLN A 13 36.67 -25.47 12.80
N GLU A 14 37.57 -26.44 13.04
CA GLU A 14 37.31 -27.54 13.98
C GLU A 14 37.19 -27.04 15.42
N GLN A 15 38.05 -26.11 15.83
CA GLN A 15 37.98 -25.48 17.15
C GLN A 15 36.70 -24.64 17.32
N LEU A 16 36.30 -23.91 16.28
CA LEU A 16 35.04 -23.16 16.28
C LEU A 16 33.84 -24.12 16.40
N LYS A 17 33.84 -25.22 15.66
CA LYS A 17 32.80 -26.26 15.72
C LYS A 17 32.70 -26.90 17.09
N GLU A 18 33.83 -27.27 17.71
CA GLU A 18 33.83 -27.81 19.08
C GLU A 18 33.35 -26.78 20.12
N SER A 19 33.73 -25.50 19.96
CA SER A 19 33.28 -24.43 20.86
C SER A 19 31.76 -24.21 20.79
N ILE A 20 31.19 -24.27 19.59
CA ILE A 20 29.74 -24.15 19.36
C ILE A 20 29.02 -25.36 19.95
N ILE A 21 29.54 -26.58 19.76
CA ILE A 21 28.95 -27.81 20.35
C ILE A 21 28.94 -27.72 21.88
N ARG A 22 30.03 -27.25 22.51
CA ARG A 22 30.09 -27.07 23.97
C ARG A 22 29.13 -25.98 24.47
N GLN A 23 29.02 -24.86 23.75
CA GLN A 23 28.04 -23.80 24.07
C GLN A 23 26.59 -24.29 23.92
N LEU A 24 26.33 -25.14 22.93
CA LEU A 24 25.03 -25.77 22.70
C LEU A 24 24.67 -26.79 23.78
N GLN A 25 25.65 -27.55 24.29
CA GLN A 25 25.48 -28.49 25.39
C GLN A 25 25.30 -27.79 26.76
N ALA A 26 25.84 -26.58 26.92
CA ALA A 26 25.67 -25.77 28.13
C ALA A 26 24.31 -25.03 28.20
N LEU A 27 23.57 -24.96 27.09
CA LEU A 27 22.22 -24.39 27.04
C LEU A 27 21.19 -25.47 27.39
N ASP A 28 20.92 -25.66 28.68
CA ASP A 28 19.84 -26.51 29.25
C ASP A 28 18.43 -25.94 28.99
N ASN A 29 18.19 -25.42 27.78
CA ASN A 29 16.89 -24.94 27.35
C ASN A 29 16.30 -25.88 26.29
N PRO A 30 15.34 -26.77 26.66
CA PRO A 30 14.78 -27.76 25.75
C PRO A 30 14.10 -27.13 24.53
N LEU A 31 13.67 -25.85 24.61
CA LEU A 31 13.08 -25.13 23.49
C LEU A 31 14.14 -24.72 22.45
N VAL A 32 15.35 -24.36 22.88
CA VAL A 32 16.45 -23.99 21.98
C VAL A 32 16.94 -25.22 21.25
N PHE A 33 17.12 -26.34 21.97
CA PHE A 33 17.49 -27.62 21.36
C PHE A 33 16.46 -28.09 20.34
N ARG A 34 15.15 -28.01 20.66
CA ARG A 34 14.08 -28.34 19.72
C ARG A 34 14.13 -27.46 18.48
N ARG A 35 14.34 -26.15 18.64
CA ARG A 35 14.43 -25.18 17.54
C ARG A 35 15.63 -25.44 16.64
N ILE A 36 16.79 -25.77 17.21
CA ILE A 36 17.99 -26.13 16.46
C ILE A 36 17.78 -27.44 15.72
N ASN A 37 17.16 -28.44 16.35
CA ASN A 37 16.88 -29.71 15.71
C ASN A 37 15.81 -29.59 14.61
N THR A 38 14.82 -28.70 14.77
CA THR A 38 13.86 -28.35 13.72
C THR A 38 14.56 -27.65 12.56
N VAL A 39 15.44 -26.67 12.81
CA VAL A 39 16.19 -25.96 11.76
C VAL A 39 17.19 -26.90 11.04
N LEU A 40 17.84 -27.81 11.77
CA LEU A 40 18.74 -28.81 11.20
C LEU A 40 17.98 -29.86 10.36
N ASN A 41 16.84 -30.34 10.85
CA ASN A 41 15.98 -31.25 10.09
C ASN A 41 15.36 -30.56 8.88
N GLU A 42 14.94 -29.31 9.02
CA GLU A 42 14.42 -28.48 7.93
C GLU A 42 15.48 -28.32 6.85
N LYS A 43 16.73 -27.99 7.22
CA LYS A 43 17.87 -27.91 6.29
C LYS A 43 18.18 -29.25 5.62
N ALA A 44 18.24 -30.34 6.37
CA ALA A 44 18.48 -31.68 5.82
C ALA A 44 17.35 -32.15 4.88
N THR A 45 16.10 -31.80 5.18
CA THR A 45 14.95 -32.13 4.33
C THR A 45 14.90 -31.21 3.10
N LEU A 46 15.29 -29.94 3.23
CA LEU A 46 15.42 -29.00 2.11
C LEU A 46 16.54 -29.43 1.16
N ASP A 47 17.72 -29.82 1.68
CA ASP A 47 18.85 -30.31 0.86
C ASP A 47 18.47 -31.57 0.07
N GLN A 48 17.64 -32.44 0.64
CA GLN A 48 17.10 -33.65 -0.01
C GLN A 48 16.07 -33.37 -1.10
N ILE A 49 15.61 -32.13 -1.27
CA ILE A 49 14.48 -31.81 -2.15
C ILE A 49 14.78 -30.60 -3.04
N GLN A 50 15.84 -29.85 -2.76
CA GLN A 50 16.26 -28.66 -3.53
C GLN A 50 16.50 -28.95 -5.01
N HIS A 51 16.77 -30.22 -5.36
CA HIS A 51 17.03 -30.64 -6.74
C HIS A 51 15.74 -30.80 -7.57
N ILE A 52 14.57 -30.60 -6.96
CA ILE A 52 13.29 -30.55 -7.69
C ILE A 52 13.08 -29.11 -8.19
N PRO A 53 13.05 -28.86 -9.52
CA PRO A 53 13.06 -27.50 -10.08
C PRO A 53 11.88 -26.63 -9.63
N VAL A 54 10.71 -27.24 -9.41
CA VAL A 54 9.51 -26.54 -8.89
C VAL A 54 9.70 -26.06 -7.44
N ILE A 55 10.42 -26.84 -6.62
CA ILE A 55 10.69 -26.50 -5.22
C ILE A 55 11.82 -25.47 -5.12
N GLN A 56 12.80 -25.54 -6.02
CA GLN A 56 13.83 -24.50 -6.18
C GLN A 56 13.20 -23.13 -6.49
N GLN A 57 12.23 -23.10 -7.41
CA GLN A 57 11.53 -21.87 -7.79
C GLN A 57 10.66 -21.31 -6.64
N LEU A 58 9.97 -22.18 -5.89
CA LEU A 58 9.17 -21.77 -4.73
C LEU A 58 10.05 -21.30 -3.55
N MET A 59 11.18 -21.99 -3.30
CA MET A 59 12.16 -21.57 -2.28
C MET A 59 12.82 -20.24 -2.64
N GLU A 60 13.14 -20.02 -3.91
CA GLU A 60 13.62 -18.72 -4.39
C GLU A 60 12.56 -17.62 -4.20
N GLU A 61 11.28 -17.89 -4.47
CA GLU A 61 10.19 -16.93 -4.23
C GLU A 61 9.98 -16.62 -2.73
N GLU A 62 10.07 -17.63 -1.84
CA GLU A 62 9.87 -17.45 -0.39
C GLU A 62 11.10 -16.84 0.31
N GLN A 63 12.33 -17.21 -0.08
CA GLN A 63 13.56 -16.58 0.43
C GLN A 63 13.76 -15.15 -0.10
N GLN A 64 13.13 -14.77 -1.22
CA GLN A 64 13.22 -13.43 -1.78
C GLN A 64 12.24 -12.40 -1.19
N GLU A 65 11.37 -12.77 -0.25
CA GLU A 65 10.58 -11.78 0.50
C GLU A 65 11.51 -10.94 1.40
N ASP A 66 12.09 -9.90 0.81
CA ASP A 66 13.00 -8.96 1.45
C ASP A 66 12.22 -8.11 2.47
N TYR A 67 12.28 -8.48 3.75
CA TYR A 67 11.68 -7.73 4.85
C TYR A 67 12.51 -6.53 5.30
N GLN A 68 13.73 -6.33 4.76
CA GLN A 68 14.59 -5.21 5.19
C GLN A 68 14.13 -3.90 4.56
N VAL A 69 13.84 -2.90 5.39
CA VAL A 69 13.47 -1.57 4.92
C VAL A 69 14.71 -0.86 4.36
N ARG A 70 14.80 -0.70 3.04
CA ARG A 70 15.89 0.00 2.35
C ARG A 70 15.44 1.40 1.92
N THR A 71 15.90 2.42 2.63
CA THR A 71 15.60 3.85 2.39
C THR A 71 16.79 4.59 1.78
N HIS A 72 16.58 5.86 1.39
CA HIS A 72 17.61 6.79 0.90
C HIS A 72 18.49 6.23 -0.24
N GLN A 73 17.90 5.44 -1.16
CA GLN A 73 18.64 4.85 -2.27
C GLN A 73 18.96 5.91 -3.35
N SER A 74 20.19 5.94 -3.85
CA SER A 74 20.59 6.87 -4.92
C SER A 74 20.34 6.26 -6.30
N LEU A 75 19.23 6.64 -6.95
CA LEU A 75 18.88 6.18 -8.32
C LEU A 75 19.48 7.04 -9.44
N GLY A 76 20.19 8.12 -9.11
CA GLY A 76 20.54 9.20 -10.03
C GLY A 76 21.73 8.96 -10.98
N ALA A 77 22.33 7.76 -11.04
CA ALA A 77 23.59 7.56 -11.76
C ALA A 77 23.49 6.71 -13.05
N GLU A 78 22.46 5.88 -13.21
CA GLU A 78 22.49 4.83 -14.24
C GLU A 78 22.04 5.27 -15.63
N SER A 79 21.11 6.22 -15.76
CA SER A 79 20.50 6.56 -17.05
C SER A 79 19.98 8.00 -17.12
N ALA A 80 19.81 8.53 -18.34
CA ALA A 80 19.28 9.89 -18.53
C ALA A 80 17.81 10.00 -18.05
N LEU A 81 17.02 8.94 -18.29
CA LEU A 81 15.64 8.86 -17.83
C LEU A 81 15.56 8.74 -16.30
N SER A 82 16.45 7.96 -15.68
CA SER A 82 16.51 7.81 -14.22
C SER A 82 16.87 9.14 -13.54
N ARG A 83 17.76 9.94 -14.13
CA ARG A 83 18.08 11.30 -13.64
C ARG A 83 16.88 12.24 -13.70
N TYR A 84 16.13 12.20 -14.80
CA TYR A 84 14.90 13.00 -14.92
C TYR A 84 13.89 12.59 -13.86
N ASP A 85 13.58 11.30 -13.74
CA ASP A 85 12.61 10.77 -12.78
C ASP A 85 13.05 11.02 -11.32
N ALA A 86 14.36 10.90 -11.02
CA ALA A 86 14.94 11.26 -9.73
C ALA A 86 14.69 12.72 -9.34
N ARG A 87 14.84 13.65 -10.29
CA ARG A 87 14.65 15.09 -10.06
C ARG A 87 13.17 15.47 -9.99
N THR A 88 12.31 14.84 -10.79
CA THR A 88 10.89 15.17 -10.83
C THR A 88 10.06 14.46 -9.76
N ALA A 89 10.54 13.38 -9.16
CA ALA A 89 9.78 12.61 -8.17
C ALA A 89 9.25 13.43 -6.99
N GLN A 90 10.12 14.24 -6.35
CA GLN A 90 9.70 15.08 -5.22
C GLN A 90 8.66 16.14 -5.60
N PRO A 91 8.88 17.04 -6.59
CA PRO A 91 7.88 18.04 -6.94
C PRO A 91 6.58 17.39 -7.43
N MET A 92 6.67 16.31 -8.22
CA MET A 92 5.49 15.62 -8.73
C MET A 92 4.70 14.89 -7.64
N PHE A 93 5.33 14.45 -6.56
CA PHE A 93 4.64 13.91 -5.39
C PHE A 93 3.75 14.97 -4.73
N TYR A 94 4.32 16.15 -4.45
CA TYR A 94 3.57 17.25 -3.84
C TYR A 94 2.50 17.81 -4.77
N LEU A 95 2.78 17.91 -6.07
CA LEU A 95 1.78 18.27 -7.07
C LEU A 95 0.66 17.22 -7.13
N GLY A 96 0.99 15.92 -7.01
CA GLY A 96 0.01 14.85 -6.89
C GLY A 96 -0.90 15.04 -5.67
N MET A 97 -0.32 15.34 -4.51
CA MET A 97 -1.07 15.62 -3.28
C MET A 97 -1.95 16.86 -3.39
N LEU A 98 -1.44 17.94 -3.99
CA LEU A 98 -2.23 19.15 -4.24
C LEU A 98 -3.39 18.87 -5.21
N SER A 99 -3.13 18.12 -6.28
CA SER A 99 -4.17 17.72 -7.24
C SER A 99 -5.26 16.87 -6.58
N LEU A 100 -4.90 16.05 -5.59
CA LEU A 100 -5.86 15.25 -4.83
C LEU A 100 -6.80 16.14 -4.02
N LEU A 101 -6.27 17.17 -3.33
CA LEU A 101 -7.09 18.13 -2.59
C LEU A 101 -7.99 18.95 -3.53
N LEU A 102 -7.47 19.40 -4.68
CA LEU A 102 -8.26 20.14 -5.67
C LEU A 102 -9.39 19.29 -6.24
N ILE A 103 -9.13 18.02 -6.60
CA ILE A 103 -10.17 17.09 -7.05
C ILE A 103 -11.19 16.86 -5.93
N GLY A 104 -10.75 16.69 -4.69
CA GLY A 104 -11.65 16.56 -3.54
C GLY A 104 -12.55 17.78 -3.37
N ALA A 105 -12.00 18.99 -3.52
CA ALA A 105 -12.76 20.24 -3.45
C ALA A 105 -13.78 20.34 -4.60
N LEU A 106 -13.39 19.97 -5.83
CA LEU A 106 -14.32 19.91 -6.96
C LEU A 106 -15.43 18.88 -6.74
N VAL A 107 -15.09 17.69 -6.27
CA VAL A 107 -16.07 16.64 -5.99
C VAL A 107 -17.06 17.09 -4.92
N THR A 108 -16.61 17.75 -3.85
CA THR A 108 -17.49 18.38 -2.86
C THR A 108 -18.36 19.46 -3.49
N ALA A 109 -17.78 20.35 -4.31
CA ALA A 109 -18.50 21.40 -5.02
C ALA A 109 -19.66 20.87 -5.86
N PHE A 110 -19.45 19.76 -6.57
CA PHE A 110 -20.47 19.15 -7.42
C PHE A 110 -21.43 18.22 -6.67
N THR A 111 -21.16 17.96 -5.38
CA THR A 111 -22.00 17.10 -4.54
C THR A 111 -22.98 17.92 -3.69
N GLU A 112 -22.62 19.13 -3.30
CA GLU A 112 -23.49 20.03 -2.52
C GLU A 112 -24.53 20.75 -3.39
N GLU A 113 -25.73 20.95 -2.83
CA GLU A 113 -26.87 21.54 -3.54
C GLU A 113 -26.88 23.07 -3.46
N GLU A 114 -26.42 23.62 -2.34
CA GLU A 114 -26.25 25.06 -2.15
C GLU A 114 -24.78 25.32 -1.84
N LEU A 115 -24.07 25.83 -2.84
CA LEU A 115 -22.69 26.28 -2.66
C LEU A 115 -22.71 27.57 -1.85
N SER A 116 -21.98 27.60 -0.74
CA SER A 116 -21.78 28.86 -0.02
C SER A 116 -21.29 29.95 -1.00
N PRO A 117 -21.77 31.21 -0.90
CA PRO A 117 -21.50 32.26 -1.90
C PRO A 117 -20.01 32.48 -2.17
N LEU A 118 -19.17 32.26 -1.16
CA LEU A 118 -17.72 32.39 -1.24
C LEU A 118 -17.08 31.22 -1.98
N PHE A 119 -17.54 30.00 -1.71
CA PHE A 119 -17.03 28.84 -2.40
C PHE A 119 -17.42 28.86 -3.88
N ALA A 120 -18.60 29.40 -4.22
CA ALA A 120 -18.98 29.70 -5.60
C ALA A 120 -18.02 30.71 -6.28
N SER A 121 -17.58 31.75 -5.56
CA SER A 121 -16.57 32.69 -6.05
C SER A 121 -15.18 32.06 -6.23
N LEU A 122 -14.82 31.09 -5.38
CA LEU A 122 -13.56 30.34 -5.46
C LEU A 122 -13.56 29.25 -6.54
N LEU A 123 -14.73 28.73 -6.91
CA LEU A 123 -14.87 27.65 -7.89
C LEU A 123 -14.14 27.88 -9.23
N PRO A 124 -14.23 29.04 -9.91
CA PRO A 124 -13.47 29.28 -11.15
C PRO A 124 -11.95 29.24 -10.93
N TRP A 125 -11.46 29.67 -9.77
CA TRP A 125 -10.05 29.58 -9.40
C TRP A 125 -9.63 28.12 -9.16
N ILE A 126 -10.46 27.33 -8.47
CA ILE A 126 -10.22 25.90 -8.24
C ILE A 126 -10.20 25.15 -9.58
N LEU A 127 -11.14 25.43 -10.48
CA LEU A 127 -11.19 24.84 -11.83
C LEU A 127 -9.97 25.22 -12.66
N SER A 128 -9.56 26.49 -12.63
CA SER A 128 -8.40 26.99 -13.35
C SER A 128 -7.09 26.40 -12.80
N ALA A 129 -6.94 26.34 -11.47
CA ALA A 129 -5.82 25.68 -10.81
C ALA A 129 -5.77 24.19 -11.17
N THR A 130 -6.92 23.50 -11.17
CA THR A 130 -7.00 22.10 -11.60
C THR A 130 -6.59 21.95 -13.06
N GLY A 131 -7.11 22.78 -13.96
CA GLY A 131 -6.72 22.77 -15.38
C GLY A 131 -5.22 22.97 -15.59
N LEU A 132 -4.61 23.93 -14.86
CA LEU A 132 -3.18 24.15 -14.87
C LEU A 132 -2.39 22.93 -14.39
N MET A 133 -2.85 22.26 -13.33
CA MET A 133 -2.23 21.03 -12.85
C MET A 133 -2.25 19.95 -13.93
N TYR A 134 -3.37 19.73 -14.61
CA TYR A 134 -3.46 18.77 -15.73
C TYR A 134 -2.47 19.11 -16.85
N LEU A 135 -2.26 20.39 -17.18
CA LEU A 135 -1.24 20.80 -18.15
C LEU A 135 0.18 20.47 -17.69
N ILE A 136 0.49 20.67 -16.41
CA ILE A 136 1.81 20.33 -15.83
C ILE A 136 2.05 18.81 -15.93
N PHE A 137 1.06 17.98 -15.59
CA PHE A 137 1.17 16.53 -15.72
C PHE A 137 1.27 16.07 -17.18
N ALA A 138 0.55 16.71 -18.10
CA ALA A 138 0.68 16.44 -19.53
C ALA A 138 2.09 16.76 -20.04
N LEU A 139 2.66 17.88 -19.59
CA LEU A 139 4.03 18.26 -19.90
C LEU A 139 5.05 17.28 -19.31
N ASP A 140 4.90 16.84 -18.05
CA ASP A 140 5.77 15.82 -17.43
C ASP A 140 5.79 14.54 -18.25
N VAL A 141 4.62 14.03 -18.62
CA VAL A 141 4.49 12.85 -19.46
C VAL A 141 5.13 13.09 -20.82
N ALA A 142 4.88 14.22 -21.48
CA ALA A 142 5.49 14.54 -22.77
C ALA A 142 7.02 14.58 -22.71
N LEU A 143 7.61 15.21 -21.67
CA LEU A 143 9.05 15.24 -21.45
C LEU A 143 9.63 13.85 -21.18
N LEU A 144 8.93 13.00 -20.43
CA LEU A 144 9.34 11.63 -20.14
C LEU A 144 9.35 10.77 -21.42
N PHE A 145 8.34 10.91 -22.28
CA PHE A 145 8.32 10.24 -23.59
C PHE A 145 9.36 10.79 -24.56
N TYR A 146 9.59 12.10 -24.56
CA TYR A 146 10.63 12.74 -25.36
C TYR A 146 12.03 12.27 -24.97
N THR A 147 12.34 12.25 -23.67
CA THR A 147 13.64 11.80 -23.15
C THR A 147 13.89 10.32 -23.41
N SER A 148 12.89 9.46 -23.24
CA SER A 148 13.01 8.03 -23.58
C SER A 148 13.20 7.78 -25.08
N ARG A 149 12.49 8.50 -25.96
CA ARG A 149 12.71 8.40 -27.41
C ARG A 149 14.10 8.90 -27.82
N ARG A 150 14.56 10.00 -27.23
CA ARG A 150 15.87 10.61 -27.54
C ARG A 150 17.05 9.72 -27.13
N HIS A 151 16.95 9.03 -25.99
CA HIS A 151 18.01 8.18 -25.47
C HIS A 151 17.80 6.67 -25.73
N ASN A 152 16.73 6.30 -26.44
CA ASN A 152 16.35 4.92 -26.75
C ASN A 152 16.31 4.00 -25.50
N GLU A 153 15.92 4.55 -24.35
CA GLU A 153 15.85 3.83 -23.09
C GLU A 153 14.49 3.16 -22.94
N GLN A 154 14.49 1.88 -22.55
CA GLN A 154 13.27 1.12 -22.32
C GLN A 154 12.60 1.52 -20.99
N MET A 155 11.29 1.77 -21.04
CA MET A 155 10.48 2.01 -19.86
C MET A 155 9.82 0.73 -19.37
N ASN A 156 9.62 0.61 -18.07
CA ASN A 156 8.74 -0.43 -17.53
C ASN A 156 7.29 -0.22 -18.04
N THR A 157 6.72 -1.24 -18.68
CA THR A 157 5.38 -1.18 -19.29
C THR A 157 4.29 -0.85 -18.28
N THR A 158 4.38 -1.38 -17.06
CA THR A 158 3.39 -1.13 -16.00
C THR A 158 3.44 0.32 -15.54
N GLU A 159 4.64 0.84 -15.27
CA GLU A 159 4.80 2.22 -14.84
C GLU A 159 4.44 3.20 -15.96
N LYS A 160 4.78 2.90 -17.21
CA LYS A 160 4.34 3.67 -18.38
C LYS A 160 2.81 3.81 -18.44
N ARG A 161 2.06 2.73 -18.17
CA ARG A 161 0.58 2.79 -18.10
C ARG A 161 0.12 3.66 -16.95
N ILE A 162 0.75 3.56 -15.78
CA ILE A 162 0.44 4.42 -14.64
C ILE A 162 0.70 5.90 -14.98
N ARG A 163 1.82 6.23 -15.64
CA ARG A 163 2.13 7.60 -16.12
C ARG A 163 1.11 8.11 -17.13
N LEU A 164 0.55 7.25 -17.98
CA LEU A 164 -0.53 7.67 -18.87
C LEU A 164 -1.85 7.87 -18.10
N LEU A 165 -2.14 7.02 -17.11
CA LEU A 165 -3.31 7.17 -16.26
C LEU A 165 -3.25 8.44 -15.39
N THR A 166 -2.07 8.99 -15.09
CA THR A 166 -1.99 10.30 -14.38
C THR A 166 -2.56 11.45 -15.20
N LEU A 167 -2.70 11.31 -16.53
CA LEU A 167 -3.39 12.31 -17.35
C LEU A 167 -4.90 12.34 -17.09
N LEU A 168 -5.48 11.21 -16.69
CA LEU A 168 -6.88 11.12 -16.32
C LEU A 168 -7.08 11.39 -14.82
N PHE A 169 -6.24 10.78 -13.99
CA PHE A 169 -6.28 10.88 -12.54
C PHE A 169 -4.90 11.24 -11.97
N PRO A 170 -4.55 12.55 -11.94
CA PRO A 170 -3.24 13.04 -11.50
C PRO A 170 -2.74 12.55 -10.13
N PRO A 171 -3.61 12.34 -9.11
CA PRO A 171 -3.18 11.83 -7.81
C PRO A 171 -2.47 10.48 -7.84
N LEU A 172 -2.60 9.68 -8.91
CA LEU A 172 -1.84 8.43 -9.07
C LEU A 172 -0.32 8.64 -9.07
N ARG A 173 0.14 9.86 -9.36
CA ARG A 173 1.56 10.21 -9.32
C ARG A 173 2.17 10.08 -7.92
N ILE A 174 1.37 10.21 -6.87
CA ILE A 174 1.80 10.07 -5.46
C ILE A 174 2.43 8.69 -5.23
N GLY A 175 1.83 7.65 -5.81
CA GLY A 175 2.28 6.27 -5.67
C GLY A 175 3.23 5.81 -6.77
N SER A 176 3.51 6.60 -7.80
CA SER A 176 4.22 6.09 -8.99
C SER A 176 5.63 5.61 -8.63
N ARG A 177 6.03 4.48 -9.22
CA ARG A 177 7.37 3.93 -9.00
C ARG A 177 8.34 4.49 -10.05
N ASN A 178 9.62 4.23 -9.83
CA ASN A 178 10.68 4.57 -10.75
C ASN A 178 10.39 3.98 -12.15
N ILE A 179 10.53 4.80 -13.20
CA ILE A 179 10.08 4.44 -14.55
C ILE A 179 10.93 3.37 -15.26
N THR A 180 12.22 3.26 -14.90
CA THR A 180 13.14 2.30 -15.53
C THR A 180 12.96 0.90 -14.92
N THR A 181 13.05 0.78 -13.60
CA THR A 181 13.02 -0.51 -12.91
C THR A 181 11.64 -0.89 -12.37
N GLY A 182 10.81 0.08 -11.97
CA GLY A 182 9.55 -0.16 -11.27
C GLY A 182 9.71 -0.73 -9.86
N LYS A 183 10.92 -0.72 -9.30
CA LYS A 183 11.25 -1.34 -8.00
C LYS A 183 11.33 -0.34 -6.85
N TYR A 184 11.40 0.95 -7.14
CA TYR A 184 11.60 1.99 -6.13
C TYR A 184 10.46 2.99 -6.15
N ILE A 185 10.07 3.48 -4.98
CA ILE A 185 9.04 4.50 -4.80
C ILE A 185 9.64 5.65 -3.99
N TRP A 186 9.23 6.88 -4.30
CA TRP A 186 9.63 8.04 -3.53
C TRP A 186 8.59 8.29 -2.42
N VAL A 187 9.05 8.32 -1.17
CA VAL A 187 8.22 8.60 0.00
C VAL A 187 8.77 9.83 0.70
N PRO A 188 7.93 10.78 1.14
CA PRO A 188 8.41 11.95 1.88
C PRO A 188 9.18 11.50 3.14
N HIS A 189 10.24 12.23 3.47
CA HIS A 189 11.23 11.93 4.52
C HIS A 189 12.19 10.78 4.22
N TRP A 190 11.72 9.63 3.71
CA TRP A 190 12.60 8.47 3.39
C TRP A 190 13.21 8.47 1.99
N HIS A 191 12.75 9.40 1.14
CA HIS A 191 13.15 9.53 -0.26
C HIS A 191 12.90 8.22 -1.02
N TRP A 192 13.83 7.83 -1.88
CA TRP A 192 13.74 6.61 -2.67
C TRP A 192 13.89 5.37 -1.80
N CYS A 193 12.83 4.56 -1.77
CA CYS A 193 12.75 3.33 -1.02
C CYS A 193 12.50 2.15 -1.96
N LYS A 194 13.11 1.00 -1.69
CA LYS A 194 12.80 -0.23 -2.43
C LYS A 194 11.41 -0.72 -2.02
N VAL A 195 10.57 -1.01 -3.01
CA VAL A 195 9.23 -1.57 -2.79
C VAL A 195 9.37 -3.03 -2.37
N ASN A 196 9.08 -3.32 -1.11
CA ASN A 196 9.10 -4.66 -0.53
C ASN A 196 8.11 -4.78 0.64
N GLU A 197 7.95 -5.98 1.17
CA GLU A 197 7.00 -6.25 2.27
C GLU A 197 7.41 -5.54 3.56
N GLY A 198 8.72 -5.37 3.80
CA GLY A 198 9.23 -4.58 4.92
C GLY A 198 8.73 -3.13 4.91
N LEU A 199 8.89 -2.44 3.77
CA LEU A 199 8.41 -1.06 3.59
C LEU A 199 6.88 -0.96 3.75
N PHE A 200 6.15 -1.95 3.23
CA PHE A 200 4.70 -2.02 3.38
C PHE A 200 4.26 -2.12 4.84
N VAL A 201 4.87 -3.01 5.62
CA VAL A 201 4.58 -3.19 7.06
C VAL A 201 4.90 -1.92 7.85
N GLU A 202 6.05 -1.29 7.57
CA GLU A 202 6.49 -0.10 8.29
C GLU A 202 5.58 1.11 8.00
N LEU A 203 5.21 1.33 6.73
CA LEU A 203 4.26 2.38 6.38
C LEU A 203 2.91 2.12 7.01
N LYS A 204 2.42 0.87 6.93
CA LYS A 204 1.14 0.51 7.53
C LYS A 204 1.13 0.82 9.02
N ARG A 205 2.19 0.47 9.75
CA ARG A 205 2.32 0.82 11.17
C ARG A 205 2.27 2.33 11.41
N ARG A 206 2.96 3.10 10.59
CA ARG A 206 3.05 4.57 10.74
C ARG A 206 1.75 5.28 10.38
N PHE A 207 0.99 4.78 9.41
CA PHE A 207 -0.28 5.37 8.99
C PHE A 207 -1.48 5.01 9.87
N VAL A 208 -1.42 3.91 10.63
CA VAL A 208 -2.52 3.50 11.51
C VAL A 208 -2.91 4.60 12.51
N ILE A 209 -1.95 5.23 13.19
CA ILE A 209 -2.25 6.23 14.24
C ILE A 209 -2.84 7.52 13.62
N PRO A 210 -2.20 8.16 12.61
CA PRO A 210 -2.78 9.32 11.94
C PRO A 210 -4.16 9.05 11.35
N MET A 211 -4.34 7.89 10.70
CA MET A 211 -5.63 7.51 10.10
C MET A 211 -6.75 7.47 11.13
N ILE A 212 -6.49 6.92 12.31
CA ILE A 212 -7.50 6.86 13.38
C ILE A 212 -7.81 8.25 13.92
N GLY A 213 -6.81 9.11 14.07
CA GLY A 213 -7.03 10.50 14.47
C GLY A 213 -7.91 11.25 13.47
N ILE A 214 -7.65 11.07 12.16
CA ILE A 214 -8.43 11.69 11.08
C ILE A 214 -9.83 11.09 11.02
N ALA A 215 -9.96 9.78 11.17
CA ALA A 215 -11.26 9.11 11.17
C ALA A 215 -12.09 9.50 12.41
N LEU A 216 -11.47 9.70 13.57
CA LEU A 216 -12.13 10.23 14.76
C LEU A 216 -12.68 11.64 14.54
N LEU A 217 -12.00 12.47 13.74
CA LEU A 217 -12.44 13.83 13.40
C LEU A 217 -13.81 13.85 12.70
N ILE A 218 -14.26 12.73 12.10
CA ILE A 218 -15.60 12.65 11.51
C ILE A 218 -16.71 12.81 12.54
N VAL A 219 -16.49 12.37 13.78
CA VAL A 219 -17.49 12.37 14.85
C VAL A 219 -17.87 13.79 15.26
N PRO A 220 -16.93 14.70 15.63
CA PRO A 220 -17.30 16.08 15.95
C PRO A 220 -17.87 16.81 14.72
N VAL A 221 -17.37 16.54 13.51
CA VAL A 221 -17.92 17.12 12.27
C VAL A 221 -19.40 16.77 12.11
N LEU A 222 -19.76 15.49 12.30
CA LEU A 222 -21.14 15.02 12.25
C LEU A 222 -22.04 15.66 13.32
N ILE A 223 -21.52 15.77 14.55
CA ILE A 223 -22.28 16.35 15.67
C ILE A 223 -22.59 17.83 15.39
N ILE A 224 -21.60 18.58 14.90
CA ILE A 224 -21.76 19.98 14.53
C ILE A 224 -22.79 20.12 13.40
N GLU A 225 -22.63 19.31 12.34
CA GLU A 225 -23.52 19.33 11.18
C GLU A 225 -24.99 19.00 11.52
N TRP A 226 -25.25 18.07 12.45
CA TRP A 226 -26.61 17.63 12.75
C TRP A 226 -27.32 18.42 13.85
N LYS A 227 -26.60 18.87 14.87
CA LYS A 227 -27.21 19.45 16.08
C LYS A 227 -26.99 20.94 16.21
N PHE A 228 -25.83 21.44 15.79
CA PHE A 228 -25.39 22.79 16.10
C PHE A 228 -25.37 23.73 14.88
N LEU A 229 -25.59 23.21 13.68
CA LEU A 229 -25.50 24.01 12.45
C LEU A 229 -26.43 25.23 12.49
N GLU A 230 -27.70 25.03 12.86
CA GLU A 230 -28.70 26.10 12.97
C GLU A 230 -28.36 27.08 14.11
N GLU A 231 -28.04 26.56 15.29
CA GLU A 231 -27.73 27.38 16.48
C GLU A 231 -26.49 28.27 16.28
N ILE A 232 -25.46 27.77 15.58
CA ILE A 232 -24.26 28.57 15.32
C ILE A 232 -24.51 29.57 14.19
N HIS A 233 -25.33 29.24 13.18
CA HIS A 233 -25.71 30.19 12.13
C HIS A 233 -26.47 31.39 12.71
N GLU A 234 -27.32 31.17 13.71
CA GLU A 234 -28.04 32.23 14.43
C GLU A 234 -27.10 33.08 15.31
N LYS A 235 -26.14 32.45 16.01
CA LYS A 235 -25.27 33.15 16.99
C LYS A 235 -24.06 33.83 16.35
N ALA A 236 -23.59 33.36 15.21
CA ALA A 236 -22.37 33.86 14.56
C ALA A 236 -22.50 33.81 13.02
N PRO A 237 -23.32 34.70 12.42
CA PRO A 237 -23.56 34.73 10.97
C PRO A 237 -22.30 35.01 10.14
N ASP A 238 -21.28 35.65 10.73
CA ASP A 238 -20.00 35.91 10.05
C ASP A 238 -19.09 34.67 9.95
N LEU A 239 -19.36 33.64 10.77
CA LEU A 239 -18.54 32.43 10.82
C LEU A 239 -18.98 31.46 9.71
N LYS A 240 -18.12 31.28 8.71
CA LYS A 240 -18.36 30.44 7.51
C LYS A 240 -18.21 28.95 7.82
N ILE A 241 -19.04 28.44 8.71
CA ILE A 241 -18.93 27.09 9.26
C ILE A 241 -19.09 26.02 8.18
N GLU A 242 -20.00 26.23 7.23
CA GLU A 242 -20.18 25.34 6.07
C GLU A 242 -18.87 25.16 5.31
N LEU A 243 -18.17 26.26 4.99
CA LEU A 243 -16.87 26.20 4.30
C LEU A 243 -15.83 25.41 5.11
N ILE A 244 -15.80 25.58 6.44
CA ILE A 244 -14.88 24.87 7.32
C ILE A 244 -15.22 23.37 7.36
N LEU A 245 -16.49 23.02 7.56
CA LEU A 245 -16.96 21.63 7.59
C LEU A 245 -16.65 20.93 6.27
N ASN A 246 -16.94 21.58 5.14
CA ASN A 246 -16.66 21.06 3.80
C ASN A 246 -15.17 20.86 3.58
N SER A 247 -14.35 21.82 4.00
CA SER A 247 -12.89 21.73 3.92
C SER A 247 -12.35 20.56 4.75
N VAL A 248 -12.86 20.37 5.97
CA VAL A 248 -12.50 19.24 6.83
C VAL A 248 -12.94 17.91 6.22
N GLN A 249 -14.15 17.83 5.67
CA GLN A 249 -14.64 16.62 5.00
C GLN A 249 -13.82 16.26 3.74
N THR A 250 -13.45 17.27 2.95
CA THR A 250 -12.54 17.11 1.80
C THR A 250 -11.16 16.67 2.27
N PHE A 251 -10.65 17.23 3.36
CA PHE A 251 -9.36 16.84 3.95
C PHE A 251 -9.36 15.40 4.44
N ILE A 252 -10.40 14.97 5.18
CA ILE A 252 -10.56 13.58 5.65
C ILE A 252 -10.54 12.63 4.45
N TRP A 253 -11.34 12.90 3.41
CA TRP A 253 -11.33 12.07 2.20
C TRP A 253 -9.99 12.08 1.48
N GLY A 254 -9.33 13.24 1.40
CA GLY A 254 -7.99 13.37 0.81
C GLY A 254 -6.97 12.51 1.54
N ALA A 255 -7.02 12.48 2.88
CA ALA A 255 -6.13 11.65 3.69
C ALA A 255 -6.37 10.13 3.49
N PHE A 256 -7.64 9.69 3.51
CA PHE A 256 -8.00 8.30 3.22
C PHE A 256 -7.57 7.87 1.82
N THR A 257 -7.81 8.74 0.83
CA THR A 257 -7.45 8.48 -0.57
C THR A 257 -5.93 8.45 -0.75
N PHE A 258 -5.22 9.35 -0.09
CA PHE A 258 -3.76 9.40 -0.09
C PHE A 258 -3.15 8.11 0.49
N GLU A 259 -3.57 7.69 1.68
CA GLU A 259 -3.09 6.43 2.29
C GLU A 259 -3.38 5.26 1.34
N PHE A 260 -4.59 5.18 0.81
CA PHE A 260 -4.98 4.08 -0.06
C PHE A 260 -4.14 4.03 -1.35
N ILE A 261 -3.92 5.16 -2.02
CA ILE A 261 -3.06 5.26 -3.23
C ILE A 261 -1.62 4.84 -2.92
N LEU A 262 -1.10 5.25 -1.76
CA LEU A 262 0.27 4.92 -1.38
C LEU A 262 0.41 3.42 -1.03
N MET A 263 -0.50 2.87 -0.24
CA MET A 263 -0.48 1.47 0.17
C MET A 263 -0.72 0.49 -0.99
N ILE A 264 -1.68 0.80 -1.89
CA ILE A 264 -1.92 -0.03 -3.07
C ILE A 264 -0.71 -0.01 -4.02
N SER A 265 0.02 1.11 -4.08
CA SER A 265 1.18 1.20 -4.95
C SER A 265 2.37 0.38 -4.44
N ILE A 266 2.51 0.25 -3.12
CA ILE A 266 3.60 -0.50 -2.49
C ILE A 266 3.27 -1.99 -2.42
N SER A 267 1.99 -2.34 -2.26
CA SER A 267 1.58 -3.74 -2.17
C SER A 267 1.91 -4.54 -3.43
N ASN A 268 2.57 -5.68 -3.25
CA ASN A 268 2.86 -6.62 -4.34
C ASN A 268 1.58 -7.29 -4.88
N ARG A 269 0.58 -7.50 -4.02
CA ARG A 269 -0.70 -8.15 -4.37
C ARG A 269 -1.86 -7.14 -4.30
N LYS A 270 -1.92 -6.21 -5.26
CA LYS A 270 -2.91 -5.12 -5.32
C LYS A 270 -4.37 -5.58 -5.12
N LEU A 271 -4.77 -6.66 -5.78
CA LEU A 271 -6.14 -7.21 -5.65
C LEU A 271 -6.43 -7.77 -4.25
N HIS A 272 -5.44 -8.41 -3.63
CA HIS A 272 -5.57 -8.89 -2.25
C HIS A 272 -5.70 -7.71 -1.29
N TYR A 273 -4.91 -6.66 -1.49
CA TYR A 273 -5.01 -5.43 -0.71
C TYR A 273 -6.38 -4.77 -0.83
N LEU A 274 -6.94 -4.67 -2.05
CA LEU A 274 -8.27 -4.13 -2.30
C LEU A 274 -9.37 -4.90 -1.56
N LYS A 275 -9.34 -6.23 -1.64
CA LYS A 275 -10.33 -7.09 -0.94
C LYS A 275 -10.23 -6.94 0.58
N LYS A 276 -9.01 -6.80 1.10
CA LYS A 276 -8.75 -6.67 2.55
C LYS A 276 -9.18 -5.31 3.10
N ASN A 277 -9.06 -4.24 2.31
CA ASN A 277 -9.40 -2.87 2.69
C ASN A 277 -10.55 -2.33 1.81
N TRP A 278 -11.61 -3.12 1.68
CA TRP A 278 -12.76 -2.78 0.84
C TRP A 278 -13.55 -1.57 1.39
N LEU A 279 -13.53 -1.34 2.71
CA LEU A 279 -14.15 -0.16 3.33
C LEU A 279 -13.48 1.13 2.88
N ASP A 280 -12.15 1.22 2.93
CA ASP A 280 -11.39 2.36 2.41
C ASP A 280 -11.76 2.65 0.96
N LEU A 281 -11.79 1.60 0.14
CA LEU A 281 -12.17 1.71 -1.27
C LEU A 281 -13.59 2.29 -1.42
N LEU A 282 -14.55 1.84 -0.61
CA LEU A 282 -15.92 2.31 -0.66
C LEU A 282 -16.04 3.77 -0.20
N ILE A 283 -15.35 4.16 0.87
CA ILE A 283 -15.27 5.55 1.36
C ILE A 283 -14.73 6.48 0.26
N ILE A 284 -13.70 6.03 -0.46
CA ILE A 284 -13.07 6.79 -1.54
C ILE A 284 -13.99 6.88 -2.77
N LEU A 285 -14.68 5.79 -3.14
CA LEU A 285 -15.53 5.74 -4.34
C LEU A 285 -16.89 6.43 -4.19
N LEU A 286 -17.49 6.41 -3.00
CA LEU A 286 -18.82 6.97 -2.76
C LEU A 286 -19.03 8.39 -3.30
N PRO A 287 -18.13 9.36 -3.06
CA PRO A 287 -18.33 10.71 -3.58
C PRO A 287 -18.29 10.75 -5.12
N PHE A 288 -17.53 9.88 -5.78
CA PHE A 288 -17.55 9.77 -7.25
C PHE A 288 -18.86 9.19 -7.77
N VAL A 289 -19.49 8.26 -7.05
CA VAL A 289 -20.81 7.73 -7.44
C VAL A 289 -21.86 8.83 -7.39
N SER A 290 -21.80 9.71 -6.38
CA SER A 290 -22.66 10.89 -6.30
C SER A 290 -22.41 11.85 -7.46
N PHE A 291 -21.13 12.16 -7.74
CA PHE A 291 -20.71 13.02 -8.84
C PHE A 291 -21.16 12.53 -10.22
N LEU A 292 -20.92 11.25 -10.54
CA LEU A 292 -21.29 10.64 -11.82
C LEU A 292 -22.80 10.71 -12.07
N ARG A 293 -23.62 10.64 -11.01
CA ARG A 293 -25.07 10.81 -11.13
C ARG A 293 -25.45 12.24 -11.52
N THR A 294 -24.81 13.25 -10.91
CA THR A 294 -25.07 14.66 -11.23
C THR A 294 -24.77 14.96 -12.71
N PHE A 295 -23.69 14.41 -13.26
CA PHE A 295 -23.34 14.58 -14.68
C PHE A 295 -24.39 13.98 -15.64
N ARG A 296 -24.93 12.79 -15.32
CA ARG A 296 -25.99 12.15 -16.13
C ARG A 296 -27.31 12.95 -16.12
N ILE A 297 -27.62 13.62 -15.01
CA ILE A 297 -28.86 14.39 -14.88
C ILE A 297 -28.76 15.71 -15.65
N SER A 298 -27.60 16.38 -15.68
CA SER A 298 -27.40 17.62 -16.46
C SER A 298 -27.64 17.45 -17.96
N GLN A 299 -27.40 16.24 -18.51
CA GLN A 299 -27.64 15.95 -19.92
C GLN A 299 -29.09 15.51 -20.21
N ILE A 300 -29.80 14.99 -19.19
CA ILE A 300 -31.16 14.43 -19.29
C ILE A 300 -32.24 15.40 -18.74
N ALA A 301 -31.85 16.54 -18.16
CA ALA A 301 -32.73 17.58 -17.60
C ALA A 301 -33.63 18.31 -18.62
N ARG A 302 -33.89 17.73 -19.80
CA ARG A 302 -35.05 18.05 -20.64
C ARG A 302 -36.29 17.21 -20.30
N LEU A 303 -36.20 16.22 -19.40
CA LEU A 303 -37.32 15.33 -19.09
C LEU A 303 -37.78 15.41 -17.62
N LYS A 304 -39.07 15.71 -17.46
CA LYS A 304 -39.84 16.13 -16.27
C LYS A 304 -39.91 15.13 -15.08
N TYR A 305 -38.81 14.49 -14.67
CA TYR A 305 -38.78 13.53 -13.55
C TYR A 305 -37.81 13.90 -12.41
N ALA A 306 -37.44 15.18 -12.29
CA ALA A 306 -36.42 15.63 -11.35
C ALA A 306 -36.78 15.53 -9.85
N THR A 307 -38.04 15.27 -9.47
CA THR A 307 -38.47 15.42 -8.06
C THR A 307 -38.15 14.23 -7.14
N ARG A 308 -37.80 13.04 -7.66
CA ARG A 308 -37.57 11.84 -6.80
C ARG A 308 -36.11 11.55 -6.45
N SER A 309 -35.15 12.25 -7.06
CA SER A 309 -33.71 11.99 -6.88
C SER A 309 -33.06 12.77 -5.73
N PHE A 310 -33.72 13.80 -5.19
CA PHE A 310 -33.20 14.65 -4.11
C PHE A 310 -32.96 13.89 -2.80
N LYS A 311 -33.81 12.91 -2.46
CA LYS A 311 -33.65 12.14 -1.20
C LYS A 311 -32.45 11.20 -1.17
N LEU A 312 -31.96 10.74 -2.33
CA LEU A 312 -30.85 9.76 -2.38
C LEU A 312 -29.47 10.41 -2.15
N ARG A 313 -29.31 11.71 -2.38
CA ARG A 313 -28.01 12.39 -2.23
C ARG A 313 -27.59 12.53 -0.77
N GLY A 314 -28.48 13.06 0.07
CA GLY A 314 -28.26 13.12 1.53
C GLY A 314 -28.04 11.73 2.15
N VAL A 315 -28.69 10.69 1.60
CA VAL A 315 -28.47 9.29 2.03
C VAL A 315 -27.05 8.82 1.69
N ILE A 316 -26.48 9.20 0.53
CA ILE A 316 -25.11 8.82 0.15
C ILE A 316 -24.08 9.49 1.06
N THR A 317 -24.24 10.78 1.36
CA THR A 317 -23.33 11.50 2.27
C THR A 317 -23.37 10.89 3.67
N LYS A 318 -24.58 10.62 4.20
CA LYS A 318 -24.76 9.95 5.49
C LYS A 318 -24.21 8.52 5.50
N ALA A 319 -24.39 7.76 4.42
CA ALA A 319 -23.83 6.42 4.27
C ALA A 319 -22.29 6.45 4.25
N ARG A 320 -21.70 7.41 3.54
CA ARG A 320 -20.24 7.64 3.54
C ARG A 320 -19.73 7.93 4.94
N GLN A 321 -20.37 8.85 5.66
CA GLN A 321 -20.01 9.19 7.04
C GLN A 321 -20.12 7.97 7.97
N GLY A 322 -21.19 7.17 7.83
CA GLY A 322 -21.36 5.91 8.56
C GLY A 322 -20.27 4.88 8.25
N LEU A 323 -19.82 4.78 6.99
CA LEU A 323 -18.74 3.87 6.61
C LEU A 323 -17.38 4.32 7.16
N ILE A 324 -17.09 5.62 7.18
CA ILE A 324 -15.89 6.16 7.84
C ILE A 324 -15.90 5.79 9.32
N PHE A 325 -17.06 5.91 9.98
CA PHE A 325 -17.21 5.52 11.39
C PHE A 325 -17.03 4.01 11.61
N VAL A 326 -17.59 3.17 10.74
CA VAL A 326 -17.39 1.71 10.81
C VAL A 326 -15.92 1.35 10.59
N ASP A 327 -15.26 1.97 9.61
CA ASP A 327 -13.84 1.75 9.35
C ASP A 327 -12.98 2.18 10.56
N PHE A 328 -13.28 3.34 11.15
CA PHE A 328 -12.68 3.80 12.41
C PHE A 328 -12.82 2.76 13.53
N LEU A 329 -14.04 2.25 13.76
CA LEU A 329 -14.28 1.21 14.75
C LEU A 329 -13.43 -0.03 14.46
N GLN A 330 -13.42 -0.51 13.20
CA GLN A 330 -12.60 -1.66 12.81
C GLN A 330 -11.11 -1.44 13.05
N ARG A 331 -10.59 -0.25 12.75
CA ARG A 331 -9.19 0.11 12.98
C ARG A 331 -8.85 0.15 14.48
N ILE A 332 -9.74 0.67 15.31
CA ILE A 332 -9.59 0.62 16.78
C ILE A 332 -9.64 -0.82 17.31
N PHE A 333 -10.56 -1.65 16.81
CA PHE A 333 -10.64 -3.05 17.22
C PHE A 333 -9.37 -3.83 16.82
N ARG A 334 -8.74 -3.50 15.68
CA ARG A 334 -7.44 -4.04 15.27
C ARG A 334 -6.27 -3.58 16.14
N LEU A 335 -6.40 -2.48 16.87
CA LEU A 335 -5.37 -1.99 17.79
C LEU A 335 -5.41 -2.65 19.17
N ARG A 336 -6.30 -3.61 19.43
CA ARG A 336 -6.24 -4.42 20.66
C ARG A 336 -5.39 -5.68 20.42
N PRO A 337 -4.07 -5.64 20.72
CA PRO A 337 -3.11 -6.69 20.34
C PRO A 337 -3.30 -8.00 21.10
N GLU A 338 -3.99 -8.02 22.23
CA GLU A 338 -4.03 -9.20 23.11
C GLU A 338 -4.72 -10.41 22.45
N ASN A 339 -5.84 -10.17 21.77
CA ASN A 339 -6.57 -11.21 21.05
C ASN A 339 -5.87 -11.59 19.74
N GLU A 340 -5.18 -10.65 19.10
CA GLU A 340 -4.44 -10.89 17.86
C GLU A 340 -3.13 -11.63 18.12
N VAL A 341 -2.44 -11.38 19.23
CA VAL A 341 -1.29 -12.17 19.69
C VAL A 341 -1.72 -13.59 20.04
N LYS A 342 -2.82 -13.78 20.78
CA LYS A 342 -3.34 -15.13 21.09
C LYS A 342 -3.76 -15.88 19.83
N ARG A 343 -4.37 -15.18 18.87
CA ARG A 343 -4.76 -15.73 17.56
C ARG A 343 -3.53 -16.04 16.69
N LEU A 344 -2.56 -15.13 16.61
CA LEU A 344 -1.33 -15.31 15.84
C LEU A 344 -0.48 -16.42 16.44
N TYR A 345 -0.38 -16.52 17.76
CA TYR A 345 0.29 -17.63 18.43
C TYR A 345 -0.41 -18.96 18.16
N ARG A 346 -1.75 -18.98 18.17
CA ARG A 346 -2.54 -20.16 17.78
C ARG A 346 -2.35 -20.54 16.32
N LEU A 347 -2.42 -19.57 15.41
CA LEU A 347 -2.19 -19.76 13.98
C LEU A 347 -0.74 -20.17 13.69
N LEU A 348 0.23 -19.67 14.45
CA LEU A 348 1.64 -20.07 14.34
C LEU A 348 1.79 -21.54 14.76
N ARG A 349 1.10 -21.95 15.82
CA ARG A 349 1.10 -23.34 16.33
C ARG A 349 0.36 -24.31 15.40
N GLU A 350 -0.78 -23.89 14.83
CA GLU A 350 -1.52 -24.65 13.83
C GLU A 350 -0.71 -24.77 12.53
N ASN A 351 -0.18 -23.67 12.00
CA ASN A 351 0.71 -23.71 10.83
C ASN A 351 1.97 -24.54 11.09
N GLN A 352 2.55 -24.53 12.30
CA GLN A 352 3.68 -25.41 12.62
C GLN A 352 3.31 -26.88 12.50
N ARG A 353 2.13 -27.26 12.99
CA ARG A 353 1.63 -28.63 12.88
C ARG A 353 1.32 -29.01 11.43
N ASP A 354 0.71 -28.11 10.68
CA ASP A 354 0.45 -28.30 9.25
C ASP A 354 1.76 -28.41 8.46
N ARG A 355 2.79 -27.65 8.85
CA ARG A 355 4.13 -27.75 8.28
C ARG A 355 4.79 -29.09 8.61
N GLU A 356 4.67 -29.58 9.83
CA GLU A 356 5.16 -30.91 10.24
C GLU A 356 4.48 -32.02 9.42
N GLU A 357 3.15 -31.94 9.26
CA GLU A 357 2.37 -32.91 8.46
C GLU A 357 2.75 -32.85 6.97
N LEU A 358 2.92 -31.64 6.41
CA LEU A 358 3.38 -31.45 5.04
C LEU A 358 4.81 -31.96 4.84
N GLN A 359 5.71 -31.77 5.82
CA GLN A 359 7.06 -32.32 5.77
C GLN A 359 7.07 -33.85 5.82
N GLU A 360 6.18 -34.48 6.59
CA GLU A 360 6.03 -35.94 6.59
C GLU A 360 5.52 -36.44 5.23
N LYS A 361 4.46 -35.84 4.70
CA LYS A 361 3.93 -36.17 3.37
C LYS A 361 5.00 -36.00 2.29
N LEU A 362 5.79 -34.94 2.39
CA LEU A 362 6.88 -34.66 1.46
C LEU A 362 7.99 -35.74 1.56
N LYS A 363 8.40 -36.15 2.76
CA LYS A 363 9.36 -37.25 2.97
C LYS A 363 8.84 -38.58 2.41
N GLU A 364 7.55 -38.85 2.58
CA GLU A 364 6.92 -40.05 2.02
C GLU A 364 6.97 -40.05 0.49
N VAL A 365 6.59 -38.93 -0.14
CA VAL A 365 6.63 -38.77 -1.60
C VAL A 365 8.07 -38.92 -2.14
N VAL A 366 9.06 -38.33 -1.47
CA VAL A 366 10.49 -38.47 -1.85
C VAL A 366 10.92 -39.94 -1.79
N ARG A 367 10.57 -40.67 -0.71
CA ARG A 367 10.87 -42.11 -0.61
C ARG A 367 10.24 -42.93 -1.73
N LEU A 368 9.01 -42.61 -2.12
CA LEU A 368 8.32 -43.27 -3.24
C LEU A 368 9.04 -43.01 -4.57
N ILE A 369 9.49 -41.77 -4.81
CA ILE A 369 10.26 -41.41 -6.01
C ILE A 369 11.60 -42.15 -6.04
N GLU A 370 12.33 -42.21 -4.92
CA GLU A 370 13.59 -42.95 -4.82
C GLU A 370 13.40 -44.45 -5.05
N LYS A 371 12.35 -45.03 -4.47
CA LYS A 371 12.01 -46.45 -4.66
C LYS A 371 11.71 -46.75 -6.13
N LYS A 372 10.94 -45.88 -6.80
CA LYS A 372 10.63 -46.01 -8.24
C LYS A 372 11.88 -45.84 -9.11
N LYS A 373 12.79 -44.92 -8.75
CA LYS A 373 14.07 -44.72 -9.44
C LYS A 373 15.02 -45.91 -9.27
N LYS A 374 15.02 -46.56 -8.11
CA LYS A 374 15.76 -47.81 -7.86
C LYS A 374 15.18 -48.99 -8.66
N GLN A 375 13.85 -49.10 -8.72
CA GLN A 375 13.18 -50.13 -9.54
C GLN A 375 13.47 -49.94 -11.04
N ASN A 376 13.40 -48.71 -11.56
CA ASN A 376 13.72 -48.40 -12.96
C ASN A 376 15.20 -48.52 -13.33
N LYS A 377 16.11 -48.64 -12.36
CA LYS A 377 17.54 -48.92 -12.60
C LYS A 377 17.90 -50.41 -12.51
N ALA A 378 17.00 -51.22 -11.97
CA ALA A 378 17.18 -52.65 -11.76
C ALA A 378 16.43 -53.51 -12.81
N SER A 379 15.51 -52.92 -13.55
CA SER A 379 15.04 -53.38 -14.87
C SER A 379 15.85 -52.71 -15.97
#